data_AF-A0A1I3FF20-F1
#
_entry.id   AF-A0A1I3FF20-F1
#
_cell.length_a   1.000
_cell.length_b   1.000
_cell.length_c   1.000
_cell.angle_alpha   90.00
_cell.angle_beta   90.00
_cell.angle_gamma   90.00
#
_symmetry.space_group_name_H-M   'P 1'
#
loop_
_entity.id
_entity.type
_entity.pdbx_description
1 polymer ?
#
loop_
_entity_poly.entity_id
_entity_poly.type
_entity_poly.pdbx_seq_one_letter_code
_entity_poly.pdbx_strand_id
1 'polypeptide(L)'
;MVSVHMTPVPRGTVMAYRDDGVLSRAMGNLVAGQLPPLPPALVGIFVTGVLLMVGVAGADGLAVFAPAVALLLAGPGSSHPHDGRLDWLVPPILRLTEYGFVASVGFAHGVPPWLIFLLLGALAFHHYDVVYRVRQRVYPPPWLATAGLGWDGRMLLIALGGLAGQVTLVFVLLALYLWGFFGWESVTCWVAAPRSGVDAADLGAHD
;
A
#
# COMPACT_ATOMS: atom_id res chain seq x y z
N MET A 1 29.71 11.33 11.56
CA MET A 1 29.21 10.00 11.92
C MET A 1 27.80 9.88 11.35
N VAL A 2 27.62 9.12 10.26
CA VAL A 2 26.29 8.83 9.72
C VAL A 2 25.66 7.81 10.64
N SER A 3 24.68 8.21 11.45
CA SER A 3 23.92 7.26 12.26
C SER A 3 23.12 6.39 11.30
N VAL A 4 23.57 5.16 11.07
CA VAL A 4 22.78 4.16 10.36
C VAL A 4 21.60 3.81 11.28
N HIS A 5 20.45 4.42 11.02
CA HIS A 5 19.23 4.10 11.75
C HIS A 5 18.81 2.70 11.30
N MET A 6 19.23 1.69 12.05
CA MET A 6 18.84 0.30 11.83
C MET A 6 17.32 0.21 11.97
N THR A 7 16.62 0.11 10.84
CA THR A 7 15.17 -0.11 10.84
C THR A 7 14.88 -1.41 11.59
N PRO A 8 13.95 -1.39 12.58
CA PRO A 8 13.59 -2.60 13.31
C PRO A 8 13.14 -3.70 12.35
N VAL A 9 13.63 -4.93 12.55
CA VAL A 9 13.16 -6.10 11.79
C VAL A 9 11.68 -6.31 12.12
N PRO A 10 10.78 -6.32 11.12
CA PRO A 10 9.36 -6.57 11.34
C PRO A 10 9.14 -7.93 12.01
N ARG A 11 8.17 -8.01 12.94
CA ARG A 11 7.79 -9.27 13.61
C ARG A 11 7.27 -10.33 12.62
N GLY A 12 6.73 -9.90 11.49
CA GLY A 12 6.35 -10.75 10.36
C GLY A 12 6.53 -10.01 9.05
N THR A 13 7.14 -10.67 8.05
CA THR A 13 7.38 -10.07 6.71
C THR A 13 6.09 -9.66 6.01
N VAL A 14 4.96 -10.31 6.35
CA VAL A 14 3.63 -10.00 5.80
C VAL A 14 3.18 -8.57 6.14
N MET A 15 3.50 -8.07 7.33
CA MET A 15 3.15 -6.70 7.73
C MET A 15 3.81 -5.65 6.83
N ALA A 16 5.04 -5.89 6.38
CA ALA A 16 5.75 -4.99 5.48
C ALA A 16 5.04 -4.83 4.12
N TYR A 17 4.25 -5.82 3.70
CA TYR A 17 3.56 -5.81 2.41
C TYR A 17 2.17 -5.17 2.44
N ARG A 18 1.62 -4.82 3.61
CA ARG A 18 0.27 -4.25 3.72
C ARG A 18 0.17 -2.78 3.30
N ASP A 19 1.24 -2.01 3.48
CA ASP A 19 1.28 -0.55 3.22
C ASP A 19 0.15 0.21 3.91
N ASP A 20 -0.08 -0.10 5.19
CA ASP A 20 -1.13 0.53 5.99
C ASP A 20 -0.79 2.01 6.27
N GLY A 21 -1.73 2.91 6.01
CA GLY A 21 -1.65 4.34 6.27
C GLY A 21 -1.92 4.68 7.74
N VAL A 22 -2.21 5.96 8.00
CA VAL A 22 -2.37 6.46 9.37
C VAL A 22 -3.65 5.94 10.02
N LEU A 23 -4.77 5.90 9.28
CA LEU A 23 -6.05 5.50 9.84
C LEU A 23 -6.08 4.00 10.09
N SER A 24 -5.59 3.20 9.14
CA SER A 24 -5.48 1.76 9.34
C SER A 24 -4.65 1.43 10.59
N ARG A 25 -3.48 2.04 10.75
CA ARG A 25 -2.65 1.83 11.95
C ARG A 25 -3.31 2.30 13.24
N ALA A 26 -4.00 3.44 13.22
CA ALA A 26 -4.75 3.92 14.37
C ALA A 26 -5.83 2.91 14.79
N MET A 27 -6.59 2.37 13.82
CA MET A 27 -7.59 1.33 14.07
C MET A 27 -6.98 0.04 14.62
N GLY A 28 -5.86 -0.42 14.05
CA GLY A 28 -5.15 -1.59 14.58
C GLY A 28 -4.73 -1.38 16.04
N ASN A 29 -4.15 -0.22 16.36
CA ASN A 29 -3.73 0.10 17.73
C ASN A 29 -4.89 0.06 18.74
N LEU A 30 -6.10 0.45 18.34
CA LEU A 30 -7.30 0.38 19.19
C LEU A 30 -7.69 -1.06 19.54
N VAL A 31 -7.41 -2.01 18.65
CA VAL A 31 -7.78 -3.44 18.84
C VAL A 31 -6.60 -4.29 19.30
N ALA A 32 -5.41 -3.69 19.44
CA ALA A 32 -4.21 -4.31 20.00
C ALA A 32 -3.86 -5.68 19.38
N GLY A 33 -4.14 -5.87 18.09
CA GLY A 33 -3.83 -7.12 17.38
C GLY A 33 -4.73 -8.31 17.71
N GLN A 34 -5.87 -8.13 18.39
CA GLN A 34 -6.75 -9.24 18.77
C GLN A 34 -7.65 -9.76 17.64
N LEU A 35 -7.77 -9.03 16.53
CA LEU A 35 -8.62 -9.44 15.41
C LEU A 35 -7.82 -10.21 14.35
N PRO A 36 -8.31 -11.39 13.93
CA PRO A 36 -7.71 -12.09 12.80
C PRO A 36 -7.87 -11.25 11.53
N PRO A 37 -6.80 -11.07 10.73
CA PRO A 37 -6.81 -10.04 9.69
C PRO A 37 -7.49 -10.48 8.39
N LEU A 38 -7.58 -11.80 8.14
CA LEU A 38 -8.05 -12.34 6.87
C LEU A 38 -9.58 -12.30 6.67
N PRO A 39 -10.42 -12.76 7.62
CA PRO A 39 -11.87 -12.71 7.42
C PRO A 39 -12.40 -11.29 7.15
N PRO A 40 -11.98 -10.24 7.91
CA PRO A 40 -12.39 -8.88 7.61
C PRO A 40 -11.87 -8.37 6.25
N ALA A 41 -10.65 -8.76 5.83
CA ALA A 41 -10.15 -8.40 4.50
C ALA A 41 -10.98 -9.03 3.36
N LEU A 42 -11.42 -10.29 3.51
CA LEU A 42 -12.29 -10.96 2.54
C LEU A 42 -13.68 -10.29 2.45
N VAL A 43 -14.26 -9.93 3.58
CA VAL A 43 -15.52 -9.17 3.60
C VAL A 43 -15.29 -7.79 2.97
N GLY A 44 -14.16 -7.14 3.28
CA GLY A 44 -13.77 -5.84 2.74
C GLY A 44 -13.73 -5.81 1.22
N ILE A 45 -13.02 -6.76 0.60
CA ILE A 45 -12.96 -6.84 -0.86
C ILE A 45 -14.33 -7.19 -1.48
N PHE A 46 -15.09 -8.09 -0.85
CA PHE A 46 -16.42 -8.45 -1.35
C PHE A 46 -17.36 -7.25 -1.36
N VAL A 47 -17.50 -6.56 -0.23
CA VAL A 47 -18.39 -5.40 -0.11
C VAL A 47 -17.90 -4.25 -1.00
N THR A 48 -16.59 -4.01 -1.07
CA THR A 48 -16.01 -3.03 -1.99
C THR A 48 -16.34 -3.36 -3.44
N GLY A 49 -16.18 -4.62 -3.85
CA GLY A 49 -16.52 -5.07 -5.20
C GLY A 49 -17.99 -4.86 -5.54
N VAL A 50 -18.90 -5.14 -4.60
CA VAL A 50 -20.34 -4.87 -4.76
C VAL A 50 -20.61 -3.36 -4.90
N LEU A 51 -20.02 -2.53 -4.03
CA LEU A 51 -20.20 -1.07 -4.10
C LEU A 51 -19.68 -0.49 -5.42
N LEU A 52 -18.54 -0.99 -5.91
CA LEU A 52 -18.00 -0.59 -7.20
C LEU A 52 -18.89 -1.04 -8.36
N MET A 53 -19.39 -2.27 -8.34
CA MET A 53 -20.30 -2.78 -9.37
C MET A 53 -21.61 -1.98 -9.42
N VAL A 54 -22.18 -1.67 -8.26
CA VAL A 54 -23.41 -0.86 -8.15
C VAL A 54 -23.17 0.59 -8.57
N GLY A 55 -22.04 1.18 -8.17
CA GLY A 55 -21.68 2.54 -8.59
C GLY A 55 -21.44 2.66 -10.09
N VAL A 56 -20.74 1.71 -10.69
CA VAL A 56 -20.54 1.63 -12.16
C VAL A 56 -21.87 1.43 -12.90
N ALA A 57 -22.86 0.76 -12.28
CA ALA A 57 -24.19 0.59 -12.84
C ALA A 57 -25.09 1.85 -12.79
N GLY A 58 -24.56 3.02 -12.36
CA GLY A 58 -25.26 4.31 -12.40
C GLY A 58 -25.93 4.72 -11.08
N ALA A 59 -25.64 4.04 -9.97
CA ALA A 59 -26.01 4.54 -8.64
C ALA A 59 -24.89 5.44 -8.11
N ASP A 60 -24.88 6.69 -8.58
CA ASP A 60 -23.76 7.66 -8.51
C ASP A 60 -23.20 7.99 -7.10
N GLY A 61 -23.80 7.48 -6.02
CA GLY A 61 -23.44 7.84 -4.65
C GLY A 61 -22.74 6.77 -3.81
N LEU A 62 -22.84 5.47 -4.14
CA LEU A 62 -22.44 4.43 -3.19
C LEU A 62 -20.96 4.03 -3.27
N ALA A 63 -20.35 4.12 -4.47
CA ALA A 63 -18.95 3.75 -4.66
C ALA A 63 -17.98 4.63 -3.84
N VAL A 64 -18.38 5.85 -3.48
CA VAL A 64 -17.56 6.76 -2.65
C VAL A 64 -17.27 6.20 -1.26
N PHE A 65 -18.14 5.32 -0.74
CA PHE A 65 -17.98 4.72 0.58
C PHE A 65 -17.07 3.48 0.57
N ALA A 66 -16.68 2.99 -0.61
CA ALA A 66 -15.83 1.79 -0.73
C ALA A 66 -14.52 1.90 0.07
N PRO A 67 -13.76 3.02 0.06
CA PRO A 67 -12.56 3.16 0.90
C PRO A 67 -12.87 3.13 2.39
N ALA A 68 -13.99 3.72 2.81
CA ALA A 68 -14.40 3.71 4.21
C ALA A 68 -14.73 2.28 4.66
N VAL A 69 -15.46 1.52 3.85
CA VAL A 69 -15.77 0.11 4.15
C VAL A 69 -14.50 -0.75 4.18
N ALA A 70 -13.62 -0.60 3.18
CA ALA A 70 -12.34 -1.30 3.15
C ALA A 70 -11.52 -0.98 4.40
N LEU A 71 -11.40 0.30 4.77
CA LEU A 71 -10.70 0.77 5.97
C LEU A 71 -11.31 0.20 7.26
N LEU A 72 -12.64 0.27 7.42
CA LEU A 72 -13.32 -0.19 8.63
C LEU A 72 -13.15 -1.70 8.84
N LEU A 73 -13.14 -2.48 7.76
CA LEU A 73 -13.02 -3.93 7.81
C LEU A 73 -11.56 -4.38 7.91
N ALA A 74 -10.69 -3.90 7.03
CA ALA A 74 -9.31 -4.40 6.95
C ALA A 74 -8.32 -3.61 7.84
N GLY A 75 -8.68 -2.40 8.26
CA GLY A 75 -7.85 -1.51 9.07
C GLY A 75 -7.49 -2.07 10.44
N PRO A 76 -8.44 -2.58 11.26
CA PRO A 76 -8.15 -3.16 12.56
C PRO A 76 -7.18 -4.35 12.51
N GLY A 77 -7.10 -5.04 11.38
CA GLY A 77 -6.16 -6.15 11.18
C GLY A 77 -4.70 -5.71 11.04
N SER A 78 -4.39 -4.41 10.95
CA SER A 78 -3.03 -3.92 10.71
C SER A 78 -2.06 -4.17 11.87
N SER A 79 -2.58 -4.29 13.10
CA SER A 79 -1.77 -4.58 14.29
C SER A 79 -1.54 -6.07 14.54
N HIS A 80 -2.21 -6.95 13.79
CA HIS A 80 -2.07 -8.39 13.96
C HIS A 80 -0.65 -8.84 13.55
N PRO A 81 0.02 -9.77 14.24
CA PRO A 81 1.36 -10.24 13.86
C PRO A 81 1.47 -10.91 12.48
N HIS A 82 0.33 -11.33 11.92
CA HIS A 82 0.23 -12.02 10.63
C HIS A 82 1.01 -13.34 10.55
N ASP A 83 0.94 -14.13 11.61
CA ASP A 83 1.61 -15.43 11.78
C ASP A 83 0.76 -16.64 11.32
N GLY A 84 -0.48 -16.40 10.88
CA GLY A 84 -1.37 -17.45 10.38
C GLY A 84 -0.97 -18.00 9.00
N ARG A 85 -1.28 -19.28 8.75
CA ARG A 85 -0.95 -20.00 7.49
C ARG A 85 -1.53 -19.35 6.24
N LEU A 86 -2.63 -18.61 6.36
CA LEU A 86 -3.31 -17.93 5.26
C LEU A 86 -3.14 -16.40 5.31
N ASP A 87 -2.48 -15.85 6.32
CA ASP A 87 -2.36 -14.40 6.49
C ASP A 87 -1.56 -13.73 5.38
N TRP A 88 -0.78 -14.51 4.62
CA TRP A 88 -0.11 -14.08 3.40
C TRP A 88 -1.08 -13.64 2.29
N LEU A 89 -2.36 -14.03 2.35
CA LEU A 89 -3.41 -13.57 1.42
C LEU A 89 -3.86 -12.13 1.70
N VAL A 90 -3.57 -11.58 2.88
CA VAL A 90 -4.04 -10.24 3.24
C VAL A 90 -3.45 -9.15 2.34
N PRO A 91 -2.12 -9.09 2.11
CA PRO A 91 -1.55 -8.13 1.16
C PRO A 91 -2.16 -8.19 -0.25
N PRO A 92 -2.24 -9.35 -0.95
CA PRO A 92 -2.80 -9.37 -2.31
C PRO A 92 -4.29 -8.99 -2.35
N ILE A 93 -5.08 -9.31 -1.33
CA ILE A 93 -6.48 -8.85 -1.24
C ILE A 93 -6.56 -7.32 -1.12
N LEU A 94 -5.72 -6.72 -0.28
CA LEU A 94 -5.65 -5.26 -0.15
C LEU A 94 -5.23 -4.60 -1.46
N ARG A 95 -4.26 -5.19 -2.19
CA ARG A 95 -3.84 -4.68 -3.51
C ARG A 95 -4.93 -4.76 -4.55
N LEU A 96 -5.63 -5.88 -4.62
CA LEU A 96 -6.73 -6.05 -5.56
C LEU A 96 -7.85 -5.03 -5.26
N THR A 97 -8.11 -4.77 -3.99
CA THR A 97 -9.10 -3.78 -3.53
C THR A 97 -8.67 -2.36 -3.92
N GLU A 98 -7.42 -1.99 -3.63
CA GLU A 98 -6.88 -0.68 -3.96
C GLU A 98 -6.86 -0.45 -5.48
N TYR A 99 -6.29 -1.37 -6.25
CA TYR A 99 -6.16 -1.22 -7.70
C TYR A 99 -7.52 -1.25 -8.40
N GLY A 100 -8.41 -2.14 -7.96
CA GLY A 100 -9.78 -2.21 -8.43
C GLY A 100 -10.49 -0.88 -8.22
N PHE A 101 -10.39 -0.30 -7.01
CA PHE A 101 -10.98 1.00 -6.70
C PHE A 101 -10.41 2.13 -7.57
N VAL A 102 -9.08 2.24 -7.69
CA VAL A 102 -8.43 3.26 -8.54
C VAL A 102 -8.89 3.13 -9.99
N ALA A 103 -8.89 1.91 -10.54
CA ALA A 103 -9.32 1.67 -11.91
C ALA A 103 -10.80 2.02 -12.10
N SER A 104 -11.68 1.54 -11.22
CA SER A 104 -13.12 1.80 -11.29
C SER A 104 -13.44 3.29 -11.24
N VAL A 105 -12.88 4.04 -10.29
CA VAL A 105 -13.09 5.49 -10.19
C VAL A 105 -12.52 6.22 -11.41
N GLY A 106 -11.32 5.83 -11.86
CA GLY A 106 -10.69 6.42 -13.04
C GLY A 106 -11.56 6.28 -14.29
N PHE A 107 -12.04 5.07 -14.58
CA PHE A 107 -12.90 4.82 -15.73
C PHE A 107 -14.28 5.46 -15.59
N ALA A 108 -14.90 5.40 -14.40
CA ALA A 108 -16.22 5.99 -14.16
C ALA A 108 -16.24 7.52 -14.36
N HIS A 109 -15.14 8.21 -14.05
CA HIS A 109 -15.01 9.66 -14.19
C HIS A 109 -14.29 10.09 -15.49
N GLY A 110 -14.08 9.18 -16.45
CA GLY A 110 -13.50 9.51 -17.75
C GLY A 110 -12.03 9.95 -17.70
N VAL A 111 -11.28 9.51 -16.68
CA VAL A 111 -9.84 9.77 -16.59
C VAL A 111 -9.15 9.06 -17.76
N PRO A 112 -8.21 9.72 -18.48
CA PRO A 112 -7.48 9.09 -19.57
C PRO A 112 -6.80 7.78 -19.14
N PRO A 113 -6.91 6.67 -19.90
CA PRO A 113 -6.38 5.36 -19.49
C PRO A 113 -4.89 5.36 -19.18
N TRP A 114 -4.09 6.17 -19.88
CA TRP A 114 -2.65 6.31 -19.63
C TRP A 114 -2.36 6.87 -18.23
N LEU A 115 -3.22 7.75 -17.71
CA LEU A 115 -3.06 8.36 -16.38
C LEU A 115 -3.47 7.37 -15.28
N ILE A 116 -4.54 6.60 -15.50
CA ILE A 116 -4.91 5.48 -14.63
C ILE A 116 -3.75 4.49 -14.55
N PHE A 117 -3.19 4.11 -15.70
CA PHE A 117 -2.03 3.22 -15.78
C PHE A 117 -0.80 3.81 -15.10
N LEU A 118 -0.55 5.12 -15.26
CA LEU A 118 0.57 5.80 -14.61
C LEU A 118 0.47 5.73 -13.08
N LEU A 119 -0.72 5.98 -12.52
CA LEU A 119 -0.96 5.89 -11.08
C LEU A 119 -0.85 4.44 -10.59
N LEU A 120 -1.51 3.49 -11.25
CA LEU A 120 -1.39 2.06 -10.93
C LEU A 120 0.07 1.58 -11.04
N GLY A 121 0.82 2.10 -12.00
CA GLY A 121 2.25 1.85 -12.19
C GLY A 121 3.08 2.30 -10.99
N ALA A 122 2.81 3.48 -10.42
CA ALA A 122 3.49 3.95 -9.21
C ALA A 122 3.22 3.02 -8.02
N LEU A 123 1.97 2.59 -7.85
CA LEU A 123 1.59 1.65 -6.78
C LEU A 123 2.24 0.28 -6.98
N ALA A 124 2.20 -0.25 -8.21
CA ALA A 124 2.82 -1.52 -8.56
C ALA A 124 4.34 -1.48 -8.36
N PHE A 125 4.99 -0.37 -8.75
CA PHE A 125 6.41 -0.14 -8.52
C PHE A 125 6.73 -0.19 -7.02
N HIS A 126 6.01 0.57 -6.18
CA HIS A 126 6.20 0.56 -4.72
C HIS A 126 6.07 -0.84 -4.13
N HIS A 127 5.00 -1.56 -4.46
CA HIS A 127 4.77 -2.90 -3.92
C HIS A 127 5.83 -3.90 -4.39
N TYR A 128 6.29 -3.77 -5.64
CA TYR A 128 7.36 -4.60 -6.18
C TYR A 128 8.71 -4.30 -5.52
N ASP A 129 9.03 -3.02 -5.32
CA ASP A 129 10.24 -2.56 -4.66
C ASP A 129 10.32 -3.12 -3.22
N VAL A 130 9.22 -3.04 -2.46
CA VAL A 130 9.14 -3.62 -1.11
C VAL A 130 9.38 -5.13 -1.11
N VAL A 131 8.84 -5.88 -2.09
CA VAL A 131 9.09 -7.32 -2.24
C VAL A 131 10.57 -7.62 -2.43
N TYR A 132 11.25 -6.87 -3.29
CA TYR A 132 12.68 -7.06 -3.55
C TYR A 132 13.55 -6.70 -2.34
N ARG A 133 13.22 -5.61 -1.65
CA ARG A 133 13.92 -5.20 -0.43
C ARG A 133 13.82 -6.26 0.65
N VAL A 134 12.61 -6.73 0.95
CA VAL A 134 12.40 -7.74 2.01
C VAL A 134 13.11 -9.06 1.65
N ARG A 135 13.15 -9.45 0.37
CA ARG A 135 13.95 -10.61 -0.09
C ARG A 135 15.44 -10.46 0.17
N GLN A 136 15.96 -9.23 0.09
CA GLN A 136 17.36 -8.91 0.37
C GLN A 136 17.60 -8.48 1.82
N ARG A 137 16.61 -8.66 2.72
CA ARG A 137 16.66 -8.23 4.14
C ARG A 137 16.91 -6.73 4.33
N VAL A 138 16.57 -5.94 3.32
CA VAL A 138 16.47 -4.48 3.41
C VAL A 138 15.01 -4.18 3.76
N TYR A 139 14.75 -3.49 4.86
CA TYR A 139 13.37 -3.21 5.29
C TYR A 139 13.00 -1.76 5.00
N PRO A 140 11.80 -1.48 4.47
CA PRO A 140 11.38 -0.12 4.22
C PRO A 140 11.28 0.65 5.54
N PRO A 141 11.68 1.93 5.56
CA PRO A 141 11.57 2.71 6.77
C PRO A 141 10.10 2.95 7.14
N PRO A 142 9.76 3.01 8.44
CA PRO A 142 8.36 3.08 8.89
C PRO A 142 7.61 4.34 8.42
N TRP A 143 8.34 5.41 8.11
CA TRP A 143 7.78 6.65 7.56
C TRP A 143 7.38 6.54 6.08
N LEU A 144 7.87 5.53 5.35
CA LEU A 144 7.57 5.37 3.92
C LEU A 144 6.08 5.15 3.70
N ALA A 145 5.45 4.29 4.51
CA ALA A 145 4.02 4.03 4.43
C ALA A 145 3.18 5.24 4.85
N THR A 146 3.62 6.04 5.85
CA THR A 146 2.90 7.28 6.23
C THR A 146 2.96 8.35 5.14
N ALA A 147 4.15 8.59 4.59
CA ALA A 147 4.33 9.63 3.58
C ALA A 147 3.75 9.18 2.22
N GLY A 148 3.87 7.90 1.87
CA GLY A 148 3.17 7.30 0.75
C GLY A 148 1.64 7.24 0.91
N LEU A 149 1.09 7.79 2.00
CA LEU A 149 -0.34 7.87 2.36
C LEU A 149 -1.00 6.53 2.69
N GLY A 150 -0.28 5.42 2.53
CA GLY A 150 -0.81 4.06 2.63
C GLY A 150 -1.97 3.80 1.66
N TRP A 151 -2.47 2.57 1.65
CA TRP A 151 -3.59 2.21 0.78
C TRP A 151 -4.89 2.96 1.16
N ASP A 152 -5.15 3.17 2.46
CA ASP A 152 -6.34 3.85 2.96
C ASP A 152 -6.35 5.35 2.63
N GLY A 153 -5.23 6.05 2.82
CA GLY A 153 -5.17 7.48 2.52
C GLY A 153 -5.30 7.77 1.03
N ARG A 154 -4.67 6.95 0.17
CA ARG A 154 -4.79 7.10 -1.29
C ARG A 154 -6.22 6.87 -1.77
N MET A 155 -6.87 5.79 -1.30
CA MET A 155 -8.27 5.51 -1.65
C MET A 155 -9.22 6.60 -1.16
N LEU A 156 -9.02 7.12 0.07
CA LEU A 156 -9.84 8.21 0.61
C LEU A 156 -9.66 9.52 -0.18
N LEU A 157 -8.44 9.90 -0.54
CA LEU A 157 -8.20 11.10 -1.36
C LEU A 157 -8.87 10.99 -2.73
N ILE A 158 -8.82 9.82 -3.35
CA ILE A 158 -9.49 9.56 -4.63
C ILE A 158 -11.02 9.66 -4.48
N ALA A 159 -11.59 9.09 -3.41
CA ALA A 159 -13.02 9.24 -3.12
C ALA A 159 -13.42 10.71 -2.90
N LEU A 160 -12.62 11.48 -2.15
CA LEU A 160 -12.85 12.92 -1.97
C LEU A 160 -12.75 13.69 -3.30
N GLY A 161 -11.81 13.31 -4.18
CA GLY A 161 -11.74 13.81 -5.54
C GLY A 161 -13.00 13.51 -6.34
N GLY A 162 -13.58 12.31 -6.16
CA GLY A 162 -14.88 11.93 -6.72
C GLY A 162 -16.00 12.85 -6.27
N LEU A 163 -16.13 13.08 -4.96
CA LEU A 163 -17.13 13.99 -4.39
C LEU A 163 -16.97 15.43 -4.85
N ALA A 164 -15.74 15.89 -5.01
CA ALA A 164 -15.44 17.24 -5.47
C ALA A 164 -15.55 17.41 -7.00
N GLY A 165 -15.76 16.33 -7.76
CA GLY A 165 -15.73 16.34 -9.23
C GLY A 165 -14.34 16.64 -9.81
N GLN A 166 -13.27 16.37 -9.06
CA GLN A 166 -11.88 16.68 -9.40
C GLN A 166 -11.00 15.43 -9.54
N VAL A 167 -11.59 14.28 -9.91
CA VAL A 167 -10.88 12.98 -9.97
C VAL A 167 -9.62 13.06 -10.82
N THR A 168 -9.70 13.62 -12.03
CA THR A 168 -8.54 13.74 -12.93
C THR A 168 -7.40 14.54 -12.29
N LEU A 169 -7.72 15.66 -11.62
CA LEU A 169 -6.72 16.46 -10.90
C LEU A 169 -6.06 15.66 -9.78
N VAL A 170 -6.85 14.96 -8.98
CA VAL A 170 -6.34 14.11 -7.89
C VAL A 170 -5.43 13.01 -8.44
N PHE A 171 -5.79 12.37 -9.57
CA PHE A 171 -4.96 11.36 -10.21
C PHE A 171 -3.62 11.92 -10.69
N VAL A 172 -3.62 13.11 -11.30
CA VAL A 172 -2.37 13.78 -11.72
C VAL A 172 -1.48 14.07 -10.52
N LEU A 173 -2.04 14.69 -9.47
CA LEU A 173 -1.28 15.06 -8.28
C LEU A 173 -0.74 13.83 -7.55
N LEU A 174 -1.55 12.79 -7.37
CA LEU A 174 -1.10 11.53 -6.77
C LEU A 174 -0.05 10.83 -7.61
N ALA A 175 -0.22 10.75 -8.94
CA ALA A 175 0.76 10.10 -9.80
C ALA A 175 2.12 10.81 -9.72
N LEU A 176 2.14 12.14 -9.83
CA LEU A 176 3.38 12.93 -9.70
C LEU A 176 4.01 12.77 -8.33
N TYR A 177 3.21 12.88 -7.28
CA TYR A 177 3.67 12.74 -5.90
C TYR A 177 4.29 11.36 -5.64
N LEU A 178 3.57 10.29 -5.96
CA LEU A 178 3.97 8.92 -5.66
C LEU A 178 5.15 8.47 -6.52
N TRP A 179 5.18 8.81 -7.82
CA TRP A 179 6.35 8.52 -8.65
C TRP A 179 7.60 9.24 -8.15
N GLY A 180 7.48 10.54 -7.86
CA GLY A 180 8.60 11.31 -7.34
C GLY A 180 9.09 10.77 -6.00
N PHE A 181 8.16 10.50 -5.08
CA PHE A 181 8.46 10.07 -3.72
C PHE A 181 9.00 8.63 -3.66
N PHE A 182 8.30 7.65 -4.24
CA PHE A 182 8.76 6.26 -4.25
C PHE A 182 9.99 6.07 -5.13
N GLY A 183 10.09 6.78 -6.26
CA GLY A 183 11.28 6.75 -7.11
C GLY A 183 12.51 7.29 -6.38
N TRP A 184 12.38 8.44 -5.70
CA TRP A 184 13.45 9.01 -4.89
C TRP A 184 13.89 8.05 -3.77
N GLU A 185 12.95 7.51 -3.00
CA GLU A 185 13.28 6.64 -1.88
C GLU A 185 13.86 5.30 -2.34
N SER A 186 13.37 4.74 -3.45
CA SER A 186 13.93 3.54 -4.08
C SER A 186 15.36 3.76 -4.56
N VAL A 187 15.62 4.83 -5.32
CA VAL A 187 16.98 5.13 -5.80
C VAL A 187 17.94 5.35 -4.64
N THR A 188 17.57 6.14 -3.64
CA THR A 188 18.43 6.42 -2.49
C THR A 188 18.71 5.17 -1.66
N CYS A 189 17.71 4.31 -1.45
CA CYS A 189 17.91 3.04 -0.75
C CYS A 189 18.83 2.10 -1.51
N TRP A 190 18.60 1.87 -2.81
CA TRP A 190 19.38 0.92 -3.58
C TRP A 190 20.81 1.37 -3.84
N VAL A 191 21.05 2.68 -3.92
CA VAL A 191 22.41 3.25 -3.97
C VAL A 191 23.17 3.03 -2.65
N ALA A 192 22.46 3.06 -1.52
CA ALA A 192 23.06 2.85 -0.20
C ALA A 192 23.15 1.37 0.22
N ALA A 193 22.45 0.46 -0.46
CA ALA A 193 22.39 -0.94 -0.10
C ALA A 193 23.77 -1.63 -0.26
N PRO A 194 24.23 -2.41 0.73
CA PRO A 194 25.48 -3.17 0.61
C PRO A 194 25.46 -4.09 -0.61
N ARG A 195 26.55 -4.12 -1.37
CA ARG A 195 26.71 -5.06 -2.49
C ARG A 195 26.80 -6.47 -1.95
N SER A 196 25.76 -7.28 -2.14
CA SER A 196 25.82 -8.71 -1.85
C SER A 196 26.83 -9.38 -2.79
N GLY A 197 28.08 -9.58 -2.33
CA GLY A 197 29.05 -10.44 -3.01
C GLY A 197 30.52 -9.99 -3.04
N VAL A 198 30.87 -8.76 -2.63
CA VAL A 198 32.28 -8.30 -2.66
C VAL A 198 32.91 -8.32 -1.27
N ASP A 199 32.20 -7.86 -0.24
CA ASP A 199 32.76 -7.78 1.13
C ASP A 199 32.95 -9.15 1.82
N ALA A 200 32.34 -10.22 1.30
CA ALA A 200 32.55 -11.58 1.81
C ALA A 200 33.86 -12.21 1.31
N ALA A 201 34.42 -11.72 0.19
CA ALA A 201 35.67 -12.23 -0.36
C ALA A 201 36.90 -11.61 0.31
N ASP A 202 36.83 -10.33 0.71
CA ASP A 202 37.93 -9.62 1.36
C ASP A 202 38.12 -10.00 2.84
N LEU A 203 37.12 -10.63 3.48
CA LEU A 203 37.23 -11.12 4.86
C LEU A 203 37.81 -12.55 4.96
N GLY A 204 38.04 -13.23 3.83
CA GLY A 204 38.53 -14.62 3.79
C GLY A 204 39.96 -14.80 3.27
N ALA A 205 40.68 -13.71 2.96
CA ALA A 205 42.00 -13.75 2.32
C ALA A 205 43.19 -13.46 3.27
N HIS A 206 42.97 -13.49 4.59
CA HIS A 206 43.98 -13.13 5.59
C HIS A 206 44.19 -14.17 6.71
N ASP A 207 43.90 -15.45 6.46
CA ASP A 207 44.26 -16.56 7.35
C ASP A 207 45.23 -17.54 6.67
#